data_AF-A0A1S8YSP9-F1
#
_entry.id   AF-A0A1S8YSP9-F1
#
_cell.length_a   1.000
_cell.length_b   1.000
_cell.length_c   1.000
_cell.angle_alpha   90.00
_cell.angle_beta   90.00
_cell.angle_gamma   90.00
#
_symmetry.space_group_name_H-M   'P 1'
#
loop_
_entity.id
_entity.type
_entity.pdbx_description
1 polymer ?
#
loop_
_entity_poly.entity_id
_entity_poly.type
_entity_poly.pdbx_seq_one_letter_code
_entity_poly.pdbx_strand_id
1 'polypeptide(L)'
;MEGDRLRNAVSIALTREDAAGIGFWGDCAGDVVFAYNTGFVWGVSRGGEDICPVEVPGANHGPQKPTAQTAMASNYGALLAFGAGIRQGYYRNRQQLGPYKMVDPAATIAHLLGLDHSSLDGRVMHDLLDNPHDA
;
A
#
# COMPACT_ATOMS: atom_id res chain seq x y z
N MET A 1 4.23 -5.94 -23.57
CA MET A 1 4.02 -7.32 -24.04
C MET A 1 5.12 -8.18 -23.47
N GLU A 2 4.78 -9.10 -22.56
CA GLU A 2 5.72 -10.08 -22.01
C GLU A 2 5.24 -11.46 -22.43
N GLY A 3 5.68 -11.89 -23.61
CA GLY A 3 5.51 -13.25 -24.15
C GLY A 3 4.07 -13.71 -24.40
N ASP A 4 3.93 -14.77 -25.16
CA ASP A 4 2.67 -15.45 -25.54
C ASP A 4 2.06 -16.24 -24.36
N ARG A 5 2.18 -15.71 -23.14
CA ARG A 5 1.78 -16.39 -21.89
C ARG A 5 0.51 -15.77 -21.35
N LEU A 6 -0.50 -16.62 -21.15
CA LEU A 6 -1.73 -16.26 -20.42
C LEU A 6 -1.37 -15.67 -19.04
N ARG A 7 -1.84 -14.45 -18.77
CA ARG A 7 -1.65 -13.75 -17.49
C ARG A 7 -2.98 -13.66 -16.75
N ASN A 8 -2.95 -13.97 -15.45
CA ASN A 8 -4.13 -13.80 -14.61
C ASN A 8 -4.42 -12.31 -14.41
N ALA A 9 -5.64 -11.90 -14.76
CA ALA A 9 -6.13 -10.53 -14.55
C ALA A 9 -6.35 -10.21 -13.06
N VAL A 10 -6.66 -11.23 -12.26
CA VAL A 10 -6.85 -11.12 -10.80
C VAL A 10 -5.57 -11.57 -10.09
N SER A 11 -5.09 -10.77 -9.15
CA SER A 11 -3.91 -11.10 -8.33
C SER A 11 -4.26 -11.78 -7.02
N ILE A 12 -5.39 -11.38 -6.43
CA ILE A 12 -5.94 -11.93 -5.20
C ILE A 12 -7.45 -11.76 -5.26
N ALA A 13 -8.18 -12.75 -4.76
CA ALA A 13 -9.61 -12.70 -4.50
C ALA A 13 -9.86 -13.38 -3.16
N LEU A 14 -10.53 -12.69 -2.25
CA LEU A 14 -10.86 -13.14 -0.91
C LEU A 14 -12.36 -12.98 -0.68
N THR A 15 -12.92 -13.85 0.15
CA THR A 15 -14.24 -13.59 0.75
C THR A 15 -14.16 -12.35 1.64
N ARG A 16 -15.31 -11.76 1.96
CA ARG A 16 -15.39 -10.65 2.92
C ARG A 16 -14.73 -10.98 4.25
N GLU A 17 -14.94 -12.20 4.73
CA GLU A 17 -14.43 -12.69 6.01
C GLU A 17 -12.89 -12.77 6.01
N ASP A 18 -12.30 -13.18 4.89
CA ASP A 18 -10.85 -13.31 4.75
C ASP A 18 -10.16 -11.98 4.37
N ALA A 19 -10.91 -11.03 3.80
CA ALA A 19 -10.38 -9.74 3.34
C ALA A 19 -9.95 -8.81 4.48
N ALA A 20 -10.34 -9.09 5.72
CA ALA A 20 -9.93 -8.32 6.89
C ALA A 20 -8.40 -8.23 7.03
N GLY A 21 -7.70 -9.31 6.66
CA GLY A 21 -6.23 -9.38 6.69
C GLY A 21 -5.52 -8.39 5.75
N ILE A 22 -6.22 -7.85 4.75
CA ILE A 22 -5.67 -6.93 3.75
C ILE A 22 -6.24 -5.51 3.83
N GLY A 23 -6.95 -5.15 4.89
CA GLY A 23 -7.45 -3.78 5.05
C GLY A 23 -8.93 -3.56 4.72
N PHE A 24 -9.68 -4.60 4.39
CA PHE A 24 -11.08 -4.47 3.94
C PHE A 24 -12.02 -5.26 4.84
N TRP A 25 -12.95 -4.57 5.50
CA TRP A 25 -13.98 -5.13 6.37
C TRP A 25 -15.11 -4.13 6.59
N GLY A 26 -16.12 -4.53 7.37
CA GLY A 26 -17.25 -3.68 7.77
C GLY A 26 -18.42 -3.73 6.78
N ASP A 27 -19.46 -2.97 7.10
CA ASP A 27 -20.77 -3.07 6.43
C ASP A 27 -20.72 -2.68 4.94
N CYS A 28 -19.72 -1.88 4.56
CA CYS A 28 -19.50 -1.46 3.18
C CYS A 28 -18.59 -2.40 2.37
N ALA A 29 -18.05 -3.45 2.97
CA ALA A 29 -17.24 -4.42 2.25
C ALA A 29 -18.13 -5.32 1.37
N GLY A 30 -17.72 -5.54 0.11
CA GLY A 30 -18.40 -6.50 -0.76
C GLY A 30 -18.25 -7.95 -0.27
N ASP A 31 -19.06 -8.86 -0.79
CA ASP A 31 -18.95 -10.31 -0.49
C ASP A 31 -17.62 -10.91 -0.95
N VAL A 32 -17.06 -10.34 -2.02
CA VAL A 32 -15.76 -10.70 -2.58
C VAL A 32 -14.93 -9.44 -2.75
N VAL A 33 -13.73 -9.45 -2.17
CA VAL A 33 -12.73 -8.39 -2.35
C VAL A 33 -11.63 -8.95 -3.23
N PHE A 34 -11.35 -8.30 -4.36
CA PHE A 34 -10.30 -8.72 -5.26
C PHE A 34 -9.50 -7.53 -5.77
N ALA A 35 -8.25 -7.77 -6.15
CA ALA A 35 -7.39 -6.76 -6.75
C ALA A 35 -6.82 -7.25 -8.08
N TYR A 36 -6.82 -6.38 -9.08
CA TYR A 36 -6.21 -6.66 -10.38
C TYR A 36 -4.72 -6.88 -10.26
N ASN A 37 -4.21 -7.74 -11.14
CA ASN A 37 -2.79 -7.94 -11.29
C ASN A 37 -2.12 -6.75 -11.97
N THR A 38 -0.83 -6.56 -11.71
CA THR A 38 -0.08 -5.42 -12.22
C THR A 38 -0.18 -5.35 -13.75
N GLY A 39 -0.67 -4.22 -14.26
CA GLY A 39 -0.86 -3.99 -15.69
C GLY A 39 -2.22 -4.41 -16.24
N PHE A 40 -3.17 -4.80 -15.39
CA PHE A 40 -4.59 -4.86 -15.71
C PHE A 40 -5.32 -3.68 -15.09
N VAL A 41 -6.37 -3.21 -15.74
CA VAL A 41 -7.19 -2.05 -15.34
C VAL A 41 -8.66 -2.37 -15.52
N TRP A 42 -9.54 -1.70 -14.77
CA TRP A 42 -10.94 -1.55 -15.18
C TRP A 42 -11.02 -0.44 -16.22
N GLY A 43 -11.95 -0.53 -17.16
CA GLY A 43 -12.25 0.53 -18.11
C GLY A 43 -12.72 -0.04 -19.43
N VAL A 44 -13.06 0.84 -20.36
CA VAL A 44 -13.43 0.43 -21.72
C VAL A 44 -12.16 0.33 -22.54
N SER A 45 -11.74 -0.89 -22.87
CA SER A 45 -10.70 -1.11 -23.88
C SER A 45 -11.21 -0.72 -25.27
N ARG A 46 -10.33 -0.69 -26.28
CA ARG A 46 -10.77 -0.54 -27.68
C ARG A 46 -11.64 -1.71 -28.15
N GLY A 47 -11.49 -2.89 -27.55
CA GLY A 47 -12.26 -4.09 -27.83
C GLY A 47 -13.59 -4.18 -27.06
N GLY A 48 -13.83 -3.28 -26.10
CA GLY A 48 -15.02 -3.30 -25.24
C GLY A 48 -14.95 -4.28 -24.07
N GLU A 49 -13.77 -4.80 -23.72
CA GLU A 49 -13.59 -5.63 -22.52
C GLU A 49 -13.61 -4.78 -21.24
N ASP A 50 -14.30 -5.26 -20.21
CA ASP A 50 -14.41 -4.58 -18.90
C ASP A 50 -13.09 -4.59 -18.09
N ILE A 51 -12.27 -5.63 -18.31
CA ILE A 51 -10.96 -5.81 -17.70
C ILE A 51 -9.97 -6.20 -18.80
N CYS A 52 -8.98 -5.35 -19.04
CA CYS A 52 -7.99 -5.59 -20.08
C CYS A 52 -6.57 -5.26 -19.60
N PRO A 53 -5.54 -5.81 -20.26
CA PRO A 53 -4.19 -5.29 -20.13
C PRO A 53 -4.14 -3.81 -20.56
N VAL A 54 -3.25 -3.02 -19.95
CA VAL A 54 -3.06 -1.63 -20.40
C VAL A 54 -2.38 -1.62 -21.78
N GLU A 55 -2.99 -0.94 -22.74
CA GLU A 55 -2.41 -0.78 -24.10
C GLU A 55 -1.27 0.25 -24.11
N VAL A 56 -1.34 1.26 -23.24
CA VAL A 56 -0.34 2.34 -23.12
C VAL A 56 0.22 2.31 -21.69
N PRO A 57 1.55 2.41 -21.50
CA PRO A 57 2.13 2.56 -20.17
C PRO A 57 1.51 3.76 -19.44
N GLY A 58 0.92 3.51 -18.27
CA GLY A 58 0.24 4.54 -17.49
C GLY A 58 0.15 4.15 -16.01
N ALA A 59 -0.01 5.16 -15.15
CA ALA A 59 -0.26 4.96 -13.74
C ALA A 59 -1.73 4.60 -13.52
N ASN A 60 -1.99 3.49 -12.82
CA ASN A 60 -3.32 3.08 -12.42
C ASN A 60 -3.29 2.76 -10.93
N HIS A 61 -4.22 3.34 -10.19
CA HIS A 61 -4.34 3.16 -8.74
C HIS A 61 -5.79 2.85 -8.38
N GLY A 62 -6.02 2.30 -7.18
CA GLY A 62 -7.35 1.93 -6.71
C GLY A 62 -7.58 0.42 -6.78
N PRO A 63 -7.79 -0.15 -7.98
CA PRO A 63 -8.21 -1.55 -8.07
C PRO A 63 -7.03 -2.53 -8.20
N GLN A 64 -5.79 -2.04 -8.27
CA GLN A 64 -4.58 -2.87 -8.27
C GLN A 64 -4.08 -3.12 -6.84
N LYS A 65 -3.38 -4.23 -6.64
CA LYS A 65 -2.72 -4.53 -5.36
C LYS A 65 -1.78 -3.38 -4.94
N PRO A 66 -1.65 -3.06 -3.63
CA PRO A 66 -0.76 -1.99 -3.16
C PRO A 66 0.72 -2.16 -3.56
N THR A 67 1.13 -3.38 -3.84
CA THR A 67 2.51 -3.72 -4.27
C THR A 67 2.72 -3.62 -5.78
N ALA A 68 1.72 -3.19 -6.56
CA ALA A 68 1.84 -3.02 -8.00
C ALA A 68 2.89 -1.94 -8.33
N GLN A 69 3.85 -2.32 -9.18
CA GLN A 69 4.93 -1.46 -9.62
C GLN A 69 5.29 -1.83 -11.06
N THR A 70 5.56 -0.80 -11.87
CA THR A 70 6.09 -0.90 -13.23
C THR A 70 7.45 -0.20 -13.31
N ALA A 71 8.06 -0.16 -14.50
CA ALA A 71 9.26 0.64 -14.73
C ALA A 71 8.99 2.17 -14.62
N MET A 72 7.73 2.60 -14.73
CA MET A 72 7.35 4.02 -14.75
C MET A 72 6.77 4.50 -13.42
N ALA A 73 5.99 3.67 -12.72
CA ALA A 73 5.22 4.08 -11.55
C ALA A 73 5.11 2.96 -10.50
N SER A 74 4.81 3.35 -9.26
CA SER A 74 4.61 2.44 -8.14
C SER A 74 3.41 2.88 -7.32
N ASN A 75 2.62 1.92 -6.82
CA ASN A 75 1.52 2.20 -5.89
C ASN A 75 2.01 2.38 -4.44
N TYR A 76 3.29 2.15 -4.16
CA TYR A 76 3.86 2.50 -2.87
C TYR A 76 3.85 4.03 -2.68
N GLY A 77 3.26 4.47 -1.57
CA GLY A 77 3.40 5.85 -1.11
C GLY A 77 4.84 6.16 -0.67
N ALA A 78 5.17 7.45 -0.66
CA ALA A 78 6.41 7.96 -0.11
C ALA A 78 6.13 8.64 1.24
N LEU A 79 6.93 8.32 2.24
CA LEU A 79 6.97 9.02 3.53
C LEU A 79 8.36 9.62 3.68
N LEU A 80 8.42 10.92 3.95
CA LEU A 80 9.64 11.62 4.34
C LEU A 80 9.41 12.27 5.70
N ALA A 81 10.38 12.14 6.60
CA ALA A 81 10.35 12.76 7.91
C ALA A 81 11.69 13.43 8.20
N PHE A 82 11.64 14.61 8.82
CA PHE A 82 12.80 15.40 9.18
C PHE A 82 12.45 16.29 10.37
N GLY A 83 13.35 16.39 11.34
CA GLY A 83 13.17 17.24 12.51
C GLY A 83 13.65 16.58 13.79
N ALA A 84 13.38 17.23 14.92
CA ALA A 84 13.71 16.71 16.25
C ALA A 84 13.03 15.36 16.48
N GLY A 85 13.79 14.40 17.03
CA GLY A 85 13.31 13.04 17.31
C GLY A 85 13.22 12.13 16.07
N ILE A 86 13.56 12.61 14.87
CA ILE A 86 13.61 11.79 13.66
C ILE A 86 15.03 11.37 13.35
N ARG A 87 15.22 10.05 13.20
CA ARG A 87 16.53 9.45 12.96
C ARG A 87 17.15 9.87 11.64
N GLN A 88 18.35 10.45 11.74
CA GLN A 88 19.11 10.89 10.58
C GLN A 88 19.65 9.70 9.77
N GLY A 89 19.58 9.81 8.45
CA GLY A 89 20.09 8.79 7.52
C GLY A 89 19.32 7.46 7.53
N TYR A 90 18.19 7.38 8.25
CA TYR A 90 17.38 6.18 8.28
C TYR A 90 16.64 5.98 6.95
N TYR A 91 16.78 4.78 6.38
CA TYR A 91 16.00 4.35 5.22
C TYR A 91 15.42 2.96 5.52
N ARG A 92 14.08 2.83 5.47
CA ARG A 92 13.43 1.56 5.76
C ARG A 92 13.65 0.54 4.65
N ASN A 93 14.23 -0.61 4.99
CA ASN A 93 14.27 -1.76 4.10
C ASN A 93 12.90 -2.46 4.07
N ARG A 94 12.03 -2.03 3.15
CA ARG A 94 10.67 -2.59 3.02
C ARG A 94 10.63 -4.06 2.59
N GLN A 95 11.67 -4.57 1.94
CA GLN A 95 11.72 -5.96 1.49
C GLN A 95 11.94 -6.91 2.67
N GLN A 96 12.74 -6.48 3.66
CA GLN A 96 13.01 -7.27 4.86
C GLN A 96 11.98 -7.01 5.97
N LEU A 97 11.60 -5.76 6.19
CA LEU A 97 10.77 -5.36 7.34
C LEU A 97 9.29 -5.12 6.97
N GLY A 98 8.95 -5.21 5.69
CA GLY A 98 7.65 -4.76 5.17
C GLY A 98 7.54 -3.22 5.10
N PRO A 99 6.59 -2.68 4.31
CA PRO A 99 6.30 -1.26 4.30
C PRO A 99 5.60 -0.82 5.59
N TYR A 100 5.66 0.47 5.92
CA TYR A 100 4.73 1.07 6.87
C TYR A 100 3.33 1.17 6.25
N LYS A 101 2.30 1.17 7.09
CA LYS A 101 0.91 1.39 6.67
C LYS A 101 0.60 2.88 6.64
N MET A 102 -0.36 3.27 5.80
CA MET A 102 -0.80 4.66 5.68
C MET A 102 -1.37 5.26 6.98
N VAL A 103 -1.75 4.42 7.95
CA VAL A 103 -2.29 4.84 9.25
C VAL A 103 -1.21 5.06 10.33
N ASP A 104 0.00 4.54 10.14
CA ASP A 104 1.11 4.63 11.10
C ASP A 104 1.62 6.07 11.35
N PRO A 105 1.58 7.01 10.38
CA PRO A 105 1.98 8.40 10.61
C PRO A 105 1.21 9.09 11.75
N ALA A 106 -0.09 8.84 11.89
CA ALA A 106 -0.90 9.49 12.92
C ALA A 106 -0.41 9.15 14.33
N ALA A 107 -0.20 7.86 14.62
CA ALA A 107 0.33 7.39 15.89
C ALA A 107 1.75 7.91 16.15
N THR A 108 2.59 7.96 15.11
CA THR A 108 3.97 8.45 15.23
C THR A 108 4.02 9.96 15.55
N ILE A 109 3.18 10.77 14.91
CA ILE A 109 3.11 12.21 15.18
C ILE A 109 2.60 12.45 16.61
N ALA A 110 1.53 11.75 17.03
CA ALA A 110 1.01 11.86 18.39
C ALA A 110 2.07 11.51 19.45
N HIS A 111 2.84 10.44 19.22
CA HIS A 111 3.94 10.04 20.09
C HIS A 111 5.03 11.13 20.21
N LEU A 112 5.47 11.70 19.08
CA LEU A 112 6.46 12.80 19.06
C LEU A 112 5.98 14.06 19.80
N LEU A 113 4.66 14.30 19.84
CA LEU A 113 4.05 15.42 20.54
C LEU A 113 3.71 15.11 22.01
N GLY A 114 3.98 13.90 22.50
CA GLY A 114 3.61 13.48 23.86
C GLY A 114 2.09 13.38 24.08
N LEU A 115 1.33 13.16 23.01
CA LEU A 115 -0.13 13.01 23.06
C LEU A 115 -0.51 11.54 23.24
N ASP A 116 -1.68 11.29 23.85
CA ASP A 116 -2.25 9.95 23.87
C ASP A 116 -2.60 9.50 22.45
N HIS A 117 -2.21 8.28 22.11
CA HIS A 117 -2.41 7.66 20.81
C HIS A 117 -3.05 6.28 20.93
N SER A 118 -3.58 5.93 22.10
CA SER A 118 -4.19 4.62 22.39
C SER A 118 -5.42 4.30 21.54
N SER A 119 -6.11 5.33 21.03
CA SER A 119 -7.31 5.19 20.19
C SER A 119 -7.03 5.16 18.68
N LEU A 120 -5.76 5.23 18.25
CA LEU A 120 -5.39 5.22 16.83
C LEU A 120 -5.09 3.80 16.36
N ASP A 121 -5.54 3.46 15.15
CA ASP A 121 -5.35 2.11 14.57
C ASP A 121 -3.89 1.84 14.13
N GLY A 122 -3.15 2.91 13.86
CA GLY A 122 -1.75 2.85 13.42
C GLY A 122 -0.78 2.55 14.55
N ARG A 123 0.45 2.19 14.19
CA ARG A 123 1.53 1.96 15.16
C ARG A 123 2.59 3.05 15.08
N VAL A 124 3.23 3.32 16.21
CA VAL A 124 4.40 4.22 16.25
C VAL A 124 5.54 3.57 15.46
N MET A 125 6.09 4.32 14.50
CA MET A 125 7.19 3.88 13.64
C MET A 125 8.53 4.04 14.35
N HIS A 126 8.78 3.27 15.42
CA HIS A 126 9.95 3.46 16.29
C HIS A 126 11.30 3.41 15.56
N ASP A 127 11.45 2.60 14.50
CA ASP A 127 12.71 2.55 13.73
C ASP A 127 13.05 3.90 13.04
N LEU A 128 12.03 4.75 12.80
CA LEU A 128 12.16 6.09 12.22
C LEU A 128 12.61 7.14 13.25
N LEU A 129 12.50 6.84 14.54
CA LEU A 129 12.75 7.78 15.62
C LEU A 129 14.19 7.64 16.15
N ASP A 130 14.75 8.75 16.62
CA ASP A 130 15.99 8.70 17.40
C ASP A 130 15.69 8.06 18.77
N ASN A 131 16.58 7.19 19.23
CA ASN A 131 16.47 6.65 20.59
C ASN A 131 16.76 7.79 21.59
N PRO A 132 15.87 8.08 22.56
CA PRO A 132 16.16 9.03 23.62
C PRO A 132 17.24 8.56 24.60
N HIS A 133 17.82 7.36 24.40
CA HIS A 133 18.88 6.79 25.22
C HIS A 133 20.30 6.90 24.61
N ASP A 134 20.43 7.43 23.39
CA ASP A 134 21.72 7.54 22.68
C ASP A 134 22.31 8.98 22.74
N ALA A 135 21.86 9.80 23.69
CA ALA A 135 22.37 11.16 23.98
C ALA A 135 22.89 11.29 25.42
#